data_AF-A0A1D7W0T0-F1
#
_entry.id   AF-A0A1D7W0T0-F1
#
_cell.length_a   1.000
_cell.length_b   1.000
_cell.length_c   1.000
_cell.angle_alpha   90.00
_cell.angle_beta   90.00
_cell.angle_gamma   90.00
#
_symmetry.space_group_name_H-M   'P 1'
#
loop_
_entity.id
_entity.type
_entity.pdbx_description
1 polymer ?
#
loop_
_entity_poly.entity_id
_entity_poly.type
_entity_poly.pdbx_seq_one_letter_code
_entity_poly.pdbx_strand_id
1 'polypeptide(L)'
;MADPNSAVSTLINQVLTDPDLAHSDVFRQMLQAGLQDLIEAEATATIGAARYERSEDRSTRRNGSRKKTLATPSGEVDLAIPKLRKGSFFPSLLNPRRRVDKALYAVICQAWIDGVSTRKVDDLVRALGNESGISRSTVSRICADIDEAVAEFLARRLDHTWFPYLFVDATYVDVRHRGRVVSQAVAVVTGVSSQGRREILTMSVGDAESTDFWTQVLRGLRERGLKVSTETDPEGVALVISDAHSGIKAAVKAILPGAGWQRCRVHFARNVTQRLGSAHSKPVNALISTIFAQTEYSLRWDPPIACAGATLLIPG
;
A
#
# COMPACT_ATOMS: atom_id res chain seq x y z
N MET A 1 35.80 -5.65 22.21
CA MET A 1 36.64 -4.46 22.49
C MET A 1 36.85 -3.77 21.15
N ALA A 2 36.37 -2.54 20.98
CA ALA A 2 36.60 -1.80 19.74
C ALA A 2 38.11 -1.60 19.54
N ASP A 3 38.59 -1.78 18.31
CA ASP A 3 39.98 -1.49 17.96
C ASP A 3 40.26 0.00 18.25
N PRO A 4 41.27 0.36 19.07
CA PRO A 4 41.59 1.75 19.37
C PRO A 4 41.97 2.59 18.14
N ASN A 5 42.18 1.95 16.99
CA ASN A 5 42.37 2.62 15.69
C ASN A 5 41.11 2.65 14.80
N SER A 6 39.92 2.32 15.33
CA SER A 6 38.69 2.39 14.53
C SER A 6 38.36 3.83 14.14
N ALA A 7 37.93 4.04 12.91
CA ALA A 7 37.53 5.36 12.42
C ALA A 7 36.38 5.97 13.25
N VAL A 8 35.57 5.12 13.89
CA VAL A 8 34.52 5.52 14.84
C VAL A 8 35.09 6.18 16.09
N SER A 9 36.20 5.67 16.64
CA SER A 9 36.83 6.24 17.84
C SER A 9 37.37 7.65 17.59
N THR A 10 37.93 7.89 16.39
CA THR A 10 38.37 9.22 15.96
C THR A 10 37.20 10.19 15.82
N LEU A 11 36.08 9.74 15.24
CA LEU A 11 34.87 10.54 15.10
C LEU A 11 34.24 10.90 16.45
N ILE A 12 34.20 9.95 17.39
CA ILE A 12 33.74 10.21 18.77
C ILE A 12 34.55 11.34 19.40
N ASN A 13 35.89 11.31 19.28
CA ASN A 13 36.73 12.38 19.82
C ASN A 13 36.47 13.73 19.17
N GLN A 14 36.24 13.77 17.85
CA GLN A 14 35.90 15.02 17.14
C GLN A 14 34.60 15.64 17.65
N VAL A 15 33.56 14.84 17.84
CA VAL A 15 32.27 15.30 18.41
C VAL A 15 32.43 15.84 19.82
N LEU A 16 33.25 15.18 20.63
CA LEU A 16 33.49 15.61 22.02
C LEU A 16 34.33 16.90 22.09
N THR A 17 35.07 17.23 21.03
CA THR A 17 35.97 18.40 20.99
C THR A 17 35.33 19.61 20.31
N ASP A 18 34.40 19.40 19.37
CA ASP A 18 33.69 20.47 18.65
C ASP A 18 32.16 20.29 18.76
N PRO A 19 31.50 21.00 19.70
CA PRO A 19 30.07 20.89 19.92
C PRO A 19 29.22 21.59 18.83
N ASP A 20 29.81 22.46 18.00
CA ASP A 20 29.11 23.16 16.92
C ASP A 20 29.15 22.40 15.59
N LEU A 21 29.85 21.26 15.55
CA LEU A 21 29.96 20.44 14.36
C LEU A 21 28.58 19.96 13.90
N ALA A 22 28.31 20.04 12.60
CA ALA A 22 27.03 19.63 12.04
C ALA A 22 26.78 18.14 12.34
N HIS A 23 25.89 17.87 13.29
CA HIS A 23 25.69 16.52 13.82
C HIS A 23 25.24 15.53 12.73
N SER A 24 24.53 16.00 11.70
CA SER A 24 24.15 15.19 10.53
C SER A 24 25.36 14.62 9.78
N ASP A 25 26.42 15.39 9.63
CA ASP A 25 27.65 14.93 8.95
C ASP A 25 28.42 13.94 9.80
N VAL A 26 28.41 14.12 11.12
CA VAL A 26 28.97 13.14 12.07
C VAL A 26 28.27 11.80 11.93
N PHE A 27 26.94 11.78 12.00
CA PHE A 27 26.17 10.54 11.93
C PHE A 27 26.42 9.81 10.61
N ARG A 28 26.48 10.54 9.49
CA ARG A 28 26.82 10.00 8.18
C ARG A 28 28.21 9.36 8.17
N GLN A 29 29.22 10.04 8.72
CA GLN A 29 30.58 9.53 8.79
C GLN A 29 30.72 8.34 9.74
N MET A 30 30.04 8.34 10.88
CA MET A 30 29.99 7.21 11.81
C MET A 30 29.35 5.99 11.15
N LEU A 31 28.25 6.19 10.43
CA LEU A 31 27.59 5.12 9.67
C LEU A 31 28.53 4.58 8.58
N GLN A 32 29.21 5.44 7.83
CA GLN A 32 30.18 5.02 6.82
C GLN A 32 31.32 4.20 7.43
N ALA A 33 31.90 4.67 8.54
CA ALA A 33 32.97 3.97 9.25
C ALA A 33 32.51 2.60 9.75
N GLY A 34 31.36 2.53 10.44
CA GLY A 34 30.81 1.27 10.93
C GLY A 34 30.49 0.28 9.80
N LEU A 35 29.90 0.75 8.70
CA LEU A 35 29.65 -0.09 7.52
C LEU A 35 30.96 -0.60 6.90
N GLN A 36 31.99 0.25 6.80
CA GLN A 36 33.29 -0.14 6.25
C GLN A 36 33.99 -1.18 7.13
N ASP A 37 33.94 -1.02 8.45
CA ASP A 37 34.51 -1.96 9.42
C ASP A 37 33.81 -3.33 9.33
N LEU A 38 32.48 -3.35 9.22
CA LEU A 38 31.72 -4.59 9.02
C LEU A 38 32.09 -5.29 7.70
N ILE A 39 32.25 -4.52 6.61
CA ILE A 39 32.67 -5.06 5.30
C ILE A 39 34.06 -5.69 5.38
N GLU A 40 35.01 -5.04 6.06
CA GLU A 40 36.37 -5.57 6.23
C GLU A 40 36.43 -6.77 7.17
N ALA A 41 35.59 -6.80 8.21
CA ALA A 41 35.45 -7.94 9.10
C ALA A 41 34.91 -9.17 8.34
N GLU A 42 33.86 -9.00 7.54
CA GLU A 42 33.28 -10.08 6.73
C GLU A 42 34.28 -10.59 5.68
N ALA A 43 35.03 -9.68 5.04
CA ALA A 43 36.10 -10.04 4.12
C ALA A 43 37.22 -10.82 4.82
N THR A 44 37.61 -10.41 6.03
CA THR A 44 38.63 -11.09 6.84
C THR A 44 38.19 -12.49 7.20
N ALA A 45 36.94 -12.67 7.65
CA ALA A 45 36.37 -13.98 7.95
C ALA A 45 36.33 -14.89 6.71
N THR A 46 35.99 -14.34 5.55
CA THR A 46 35.97 -15.10 4.27
C THR A 46 37.38 -15.52 3.82
N ILE A 47 38.38 -14.66 4.04
CA ILE A 47 39.77 -14.92 3.63
C ILE A 47 40.50 -15.83 4.63
N GLY A 48 40.11 -15.83 5.90
CA GLY A 48 40.84 -16.47 7.00
C GLY A 48 42.09 -15.69 7.46
N ALA A 49 42.22 -14.41 7.06
CA ALA A 49 43.36 -13.57 7.44
C ALA A 49 43.05 -12.08 7.32
N ALA A 50 43.50 -11.30 8.30
CA ALA A 50 43.45 -9.86 8.31
C ALA A 50 44.38 -9.25 7.24
N ARG A 51 44.30 -7.93 7.09
CA ARG A 51 45.09 -7.20 6.11
C ARG A 51 46.57 -7.25 6.51
N TYR A 52 47.42 -7.69 5.58
CA TYR A 52 48.87 -7.87 5.75
C TYR A 52 49.31 -8.92 6.81
N GLU A 53 48.37 -9.59 7.47
CA GLU A 53 48.68 -10.67 8.41
C GLU A 53 49.41 -11.83 7.70
N ARG A 54 50.30 -12.53 8.40
CA ARG A 54 50.84 -13.80 7.90
C ARG A 54 50.05 -14.92 8.56
N SER A 55 49.29 -15.66 7.77
CA SER A 55 48.48 -16.79 8.24
C SER A 55 48.59 -17.92 7.20
N GLU A 56 48.75 -19.14 7.70
CA GLU A 56 48.79 -20.37 6.89
C GLU A 56 47.38 -20.78 6.44
N ASP A 57 46.35 -20.43 7.20
CA ASP A 57 44.93 -20.72 6.93
C ASP A 57 44.32 -19.82 5.83
N ARG A 58 45.11 -18.95 5.21
CA ARG A 58 44.65 -18.00 4.19
C ARG A 58 44.20 -18.72 2.91
N SER A 59 42.92 -18.58 2.58
CA SER A 59 42.33 -19.16 1.36
C SER A 59 42.59 -18.34 0.09
N THR A 60 42.64 -17.01 0.20
CA THR A 60 42.78 -16.08 -0.94
C THR A 60 43.43 -14.76 -0.51
N ARG A 61 43.60 -13.80 -1.44
CA ARG A 61 44.22 -12.50 -1.16
C ARG A 61 43.33 -11.35 -1.63
N ARG A 62 43.37 -10.22 -0.93
CA ARG A 62 42.77 -8.96 -1.39
C ARG A 62 43.51 -8.46 -2.64
N ASN A 63 42.78 -7.90 -3.61
CA ASN A 63 43.30 -7.35 -4.86
C ASN A 63 42.67 -5.98 -5.16
N GLY A 64 42.86 -5.04 -4.23
CA GLY A 64 42.23 -3.72 -4.25
C GLY A 64 40.76 -3.75 -3.84
N SER A 65 40.04 -2.67 -4.16
CA SER A 65 38.64 -2.47 -3.82
C SER A 65 37.83 -1.94 -5.01
N ARG A 66 36.50 -1.99 -4.89
CA ARG A 66 35.56 -1.30 -5.77
C ARG A 66 34.79 -0.27 -4.93
N LYS A 67 34.64 0.95 -5.45
CA LYS A 67 33.81 1.98 -4.82
C LYS A 67 32.33 1.64 -4.99
N LYS A 68 31.54 1.89 -3.96
CA LYS A 68 30.08 1.84 -4.00
C LYS A 68 29.52 2.95 -3.11
N THR A 69 28.84 3.91 -3.72
CA THR A 69 28.04 4.91 -3.01
C THR A 69 26.69 4.30 -2.63
N LEU A 70 26.29 4.48 -1.39
CA LEU A 70 25.04 4.00 -0.80
C LEU A 70 24.28 5.19 -0.23
N ALA A 71 23.06 5.40 -0.72
CA ALA A 71 22.12 6.37 -0.17
C ALA A 71 21.48 5.81 1.10
N THR A 72 21.48 6.60 2.17
CA THR A 72 20.93 6.25 3.49
C THR A 72 20.04 7.38 4.02
N PRO A 73 19.26 7.16 5.09
CA PRO A 73 18.52 8.25 5.73
C PRO A 73 19.41 9.34 6.34
N SER A 74 20.69 9.04 6.57
CA SER A 74 21.69 9.99 7.07
C SER A 74 22.54 10.60 5.94
N GLY A 75 22.13 10.44 4.69
CA GLY A 75 22.83 10.90 3.50
C GLY A 75 23.70 9.84 2.82
N GLU A 76 24.46 10.26 1.83
CA GLU A 76 25.28 9.36 1.02
C GLU A 76 26.58 8.95 1.73
N VAL A 77 26.84 7.64 1.73
CA VAL A 77 28.08 7.05 2.23
C VAL A 77 28.84 6.35 1.12
N ASP A 78 30.15 6.54 1.10
CA ASP A 78 31.05 5.90 0.15
C ASP A 78 31.75 4.70 0.79
N LEU A 79 31.50 3.52 0.22
CA LEU A 79 32.04 2.26 0.71
C LEU A 79 33.07 1.70 -0.27
N ALA A 80 34.16 1.18 0.28
CA ALA A 80 35.20 0.47 -0.47
C ALA A 80 35.03 -1.03 -0.25
N ILE A 81 34.43 -1.72 -1.24
CA ILE A 81 34.21 -3.17 -1.14
C ILE A 81 35.47 -3.91 -1.61
N PRO A 82 36.09 -4.77 -0.79
CA PRO A 82 37.24 -5.58 -1.17
C PRO A 82 37.01 -6.44 -2.41
N LYS A 83 38.03 -6.57 -3.24
CA LYS A 83 38.10 -7.57 -4.32
C LYS A 83 39.01 -8.71 -3.89
N LEU A 84 38.61 -9.95 -4.17
CA LEU A 84 39.44 -11.12 -3.93
C LEU A 84 40.20 -11.49 -5.21
N ARG A 85 41.40 -12.03 -5.06
CA ARG A 85 42.24 -12.49 -6.19
C ARG A 85 41.70 -13.77 -6.83
N LYS A 86 41.09 -14.63 -6.00
CA LYS A 86 40.33 -15.82 -6.40
C LYS A 86 38.96 -15.78 -5.72
N GLY A 87 37.91 -16.13 -6.44
CA GLY A 87 36.51 -16.09 -5.98
C GLY A 87 35.85 -14.72 -6.12
N SER A 88 34.57 -14.64 -5.74
CA SER A 88 33.81 -13.39 -5.66
C SER A 88 33.51 -13.05 -4.20
N PHE A 89 33.48 -11.76 -3.88
CA PHE A 89 33.09 -11.28 -2.56
C PHE A 89 32.10 -10.13 -2.70
N PHE A 90 30.98 -10.25 -2.02
CA PHE A 90 30.00 -9.19 -1.88
C PHE A 90 29.48 -9.20 -0.43
N PRO A 91 29.53 -8.08 0.30
CA PRO A 91 29.10 -8.03 1.69
C PRO A 91 27.63 -8.39 1.83
N SER A 92 27.30 -9.27 2.78
CA SER A 92 25.93 -9.73 3.05
C SER A 92 24.99 -8.61 3.52
N LEU A 93 25.53 -7.57 4.15
CA LEU A 93 24.76 -6.40 4.59
C LEU A 93 24.28 -5.51 3.42
N LEU A 94 24.83 -5.70 2.22
CA LEU A 94 24.50 -4.91 1.03
C LEU A 94 23.77 -5.77 0.00
N ASN A 95 23.04 -5.10 -0.90
CA ASN A 95 22.45 -5.75 -2.08
C ASN A 95 23.25 -5.42 -3.35
N PRO A 96 23.53 -6.42 -4.21
CA PRO A 96 24.10 -6.17 -5.54
C PRO A 96 23.24 -5.21 -6.34
N ARG A 97 23.88 -4.26 -7.04
CA ARG A 97 23.24 -3.25 -7.94
C ARG A 97 22.26 -2.26 -7.28
N ARG A 98 21.75 -2.52 -6.07
CA ARG A 98 20.92 -1.57 -5.29
C ARG A 98 21.81 -0.51 -4.65
N ARG A 99 21.47 0.78 -4.84
CA ARG A 99 22.21 1.94 -4.29
C ARG A 99 21.52 2.60 -3.11
N VAL A 100 20.38 2.08 -2.68
CA VAL A 100 19.60 2.54 -1.54
C VAL A 100 19.71 1.48 -0.46
N ASP A 101 19.98 1.89 0.77
CA ASP A 101 20.01 0.98 1.91
C ASP A 101 18.59 0.49 2.28
N LYS A 102 18.49 -0.44 3.23
CA LYS A 102 17.18 -1.01 3.61
C LYS A 102 16.28 0.02 4.29
N ALA A 103 16.84 0.93 5.09
CA ALA A 103 16.04 1.92 5.81
C ALA A 103 15.46 2.98 4.87
N LEU A 104 16.28 3.57 3.99
CA LEU A 104 15.80 4.54 3.00
C LEU A 104 14.84 3.88 1.99
N TYR A 105 15.06 2.62 1.64
CA TYR A 105 14.13 1.85 0.82
C TYR A 105 12.73 1.79 1.45
N ALA A 106 12.63 1.48 2.75
CA ALA A 106 11.34 1.44 3.45
C ALA A 106 10.66 2.82 3.50
N VAL A 107 11.43 3.89 3.70
CA VAL A 107 10.93 5.27 3.66
C VAL A 107 10.36 5.61 2.29
N ILE A 108 11.04 5.23 1.20
CA ILE A 108 10.58 5.45 -0.17
C ILE A 108 9.27 4.69 -0.43
N CYS A 109 9.19 3.42 -0.02
CA CYS A 109 7.97 2.62 -0.15
C CYS A 109 6.80 3.26 0.61
N GLN A 110 7.02 3.66 1.86
CA GLN A 110 5.98 4.29 2.68
C GLN A 110 5.50 5.61 2.07
N ALA A 111 6.42 6.49 1.65
CA ALA A 111 6.06 7.75 1.02
C ALA A 111 5.23 7.52 -0.25
N TRP A 112 5.57 6.50 -1.05
CA TRP A 112 4.80 6.16 -2.24
C TRP A 112 3.39 5.65 -1.90
N ILE A 113 3.25 4.80 -0.88
CA ILE A 113 1.97 4.32 -0.36
C ILE A 113 1.10 5.49 0.13
N ASP A 114 1.71 6.49 0.77
CA ASP A 114 1.03 7.70 1.25
C ASP A 114 0.65 8.68 0.12
N GLY A 115 0.90 8.32 -1.15
CA GLY A 115 0.51 9.09 -2.32
C GLY A 115 1.52 10.18 -2.72
N VAL A 116 2.75 10.13 -2.20
CA VAL A 116 3.81 11.05 -2.60
C VAL A 116 4.25 10.74 -4.04
N SER A 117 4.09 11.71 -4.93
CA SER A 117 4.52 11.56 -6.33
C SER A 117 6.02 11.23 -6.44
N THR A 118 6.41 10.48 -7.47
CA THR A 118 7.83 10.10 -7.69
C THR A 118 8.81 11.28 -7.78
N ARG A 119 8.33 12.49 -8.12
CA ARG A 119 9.14 13.72 -8.08
C ARG A 119 9.35 14.21 -6.64
N LYS A 120 8.27 14.28 -5.86
CA LYS A 120 8.35 14.64 -4.43
C LYS A 120 9.15 13.63 -3.61
N VAL A 121 9.22 12.37 -4.04
CA VAL A 121 10.13 11.37 -3.44
C VAL A 121 11.60 11.74 -3.68
N ASP A 122 11.95 12.29 -4.85
CA ASP A 122 13.31 12.82 -5.09
C ASP A 122 13.62 13.96 -4.12
N ASP A 123 12.69 14.91 -3.97
CA ASP A 123 12.84 16.03 -3.03
C ASP A 123 13.03 15.53 -1.58
N LEU A 124 12.27 14.51 -1.16
CA LEU A 124 12.42 13.85 0.15
C LEU A 124 13.81 13.23 0.32
N VAL A 125 14.29 12.49 -0.68
CA VAL A 125 15.60 11.83 -0.63
C VAL A 125 16.73 12.86 -0.56
N ARG A 126 16.61 13.97 -1.29
CA ARG A 126 17.54 15.12 -1.22
C ARG A 126 17.53 15.77 0.16
N ALA A 127 16.35 15.97 0.75
CA ALA A 127 16.22 16.53 2.09
C ALA A 127 16.85 15.64 3.18
N LEU A 128 16.95 14.33 2.96
CA LEU A 128 17.68 13.39 3.83
C LEU A 128 19.21 13.39 3.60
N GLY A 129 19.75 14.37 2.87
CA GLY A 129 21.19 14.50 2.64
C GLY A 129 21.75 13.64 1.51
N ASN A 130 20.89 13.13 0.62
CA ASN A 130 21.33 12.41 -0.59
C ASN A 130 21.31 13.37 -1.79
N GLU A 131 22.39 14.12 -1.98
CA GLU A 131 22.50 15.16 -3.01
C GLU A 131 22.33 14.63 -4.44
N SER A 132 22.70 13.39 -4.72
CA SER A 132 22.48 12.79 -6.03
C SER A 132 20.99 12.52 -6.31
N GLY A 133 20.17 12.49 -5.26
CA GLY A 133 18.74 12.22 -5.32
C GLY A 133 18.42 10.78 -5.73
N ILE A 134 17.17 10.55 -6.13
CA ILE A 134 16.68 9.29 -6.66
C ILE A 134 15.91 9.49 -7.96
N SER A 135 16.28 8.73 -8.98
CA SER A 135 15.56 8.80 -10.26
C SER A 135 14.17 8.20 -10.15
N ARG A 136 13.20 8.76 -10.90
CA ARG A 136 11.83 8.23 -11.01
C ARG A 136 11.77 6.74 -11.37
N SER A 137 12.68 6.29 -12.23
CA SER A 137 12.78 4.88 -12.61
C SER A 137 13.30 3.99 -11.49
N THR A 138 14.12 4.53 -10.56
CA THR A 138 14.55 3.81 -9.37
C THR A 138 13.41 3.72 -8.36
N VAL A 139 12.67 4.81 -8.11
CA VAL A 139 11.47 4.79 -7.28
C VAL A 139 10.46 3.76 -7.81
N SER A 140 10.18 3.77 -9.12
CA SER A 140 9.26 2.81 -9.73
C SER A 140 9.72 1.35 -9.58
N ARG A 141 11.03 1.08 -9.67
CA ARG A 141 11.58 -0.27 -9.45
C ARG A 141 11.51 -0.70 -7.99
N ILE A 142 11.71 0.23 -7.06
CA ILE A 142 11.56 -0.03 -5.62
C ILE A 142 10.10 -0.40 -5.31
N CYS A 143 9.15 0.38 -5.84
CA CYS A 143 7.74 0.14 -5.60
C CYS A 143 7.19 -1.08 -6.35
N ALA A 144 7.85 -1.56 -7.41
CA ALA A 144 7.43 -2.79 -8.10
C ALA A 144 7.52 -4.04 -7.19
N ASP A 145 8.40 -4.03 -6.19
CA ASP A 145 8.45 -5.11 -5.19
C ASP A 145 7.16 -5.15 -4.32
N ILE A 146 6.41 -4.04 -4.25
CA ILE A 146 5.10 -3.97 -3.57
C ILE A 146 4.04 -4.75 -4.36
N ASP A 147 4.16 -4.82 -5.69
CA ASP A 147 3.20 -5.51 -6.55
C ASP A 147 3.14 -7.02 -6.21
N GLU A 148 4.26 -7.62 -5.81
CA GLU A 148 4.30 -9.01 -5.34
C GLU A 148 3.49 -9.19 -4.06
N ALA A 149 3.67 -8.31 -3.06
CA ALA A 149 2.90 -8.34 -1.82
C ALA A 149 1.40 -8.09 -2.07
N VAL A 150 1.06 -7.21 -3.01
CA VAL A 150 -0.33 -6.98 -3.43
C VAL A 150 -0.91 -8.23 -4.10
N ALA A 151 -0.16 -8.88 -4.99
CA ALA A 151 -0.59 -10.11 -5.66
C ALA A 151 -0.82 -11.24 -4.63
N GLU A 152 0.09 -11.42 -3.68
CA GLU A 152 -0.07 -12.38 -2.58
C GLU A 152 -1.33 -12.06 -1.75
N PHE A 153 -1.51 -10.78 -1.38
CA PHE A 153 -2.69 -10.33 -0.64
C PHE A 153 -3.98 -10.61 -1.42
N LEU A 154 -4.00 -10.39 -2.73
CA LEU A 154 -5.17 -10.64 -3.59
C LEU A 154 -5.41 -12.13 -3.90
N ALA A 155 -4.39 -12.98 -3.74
CA ALA A 155 -4.50 -14.43 -3.93
C ALA A 155 -4.84 -15.19 -2.63
N ARG A 156 -4.65 -14.58 -1.46
CA ARG A 156 -4.82 -15.24 -0.15
C ARG A 156 -6.18 -15.93 0.01
N ARG A 157 -6.22 -17.07 0.71
CA ARG A 157 -7.47 -17.74 1.06
C ARG A 157 -8.34 -16.88 1.99
N LEU A 158 -9.65 -17.10 1.94
CA LEU A 158 -10.67 -16.34 2.68
C LEU A 158 -11.49 -17.25 3.63
N ASP A 159 -11.01 -18.46 3.88
CA ASP A 159 -11.63 -19.46 4.74
C ASP A 159 -11.19 -19.37 6.22
N HIS A 160 -10.35 -18.38 6.56
CA HIS A 160 -9.89 -18.13 7.92
C HIS A 160 -11.00 -17.59 8.85
N THR A 161 -12.06 -17.04 8.28
CA THR A 161 -13.21 -16.52 9.04
C THR A 161 -14.47 -16.52 8.18
N TRP A 162 -15.61 -16.30 8.82
CA TRP A 162 -16.89 -16.12 8.15
C TRP A 162 -17.16 -14.64 7.91
N PHE A 163 -17.60 -14.28 6.70
CA PHE A 163 -17.96 -12.93 6.29
C PHE A 163 -19.48 -12.80 6.01
N PRO A 164 -20.33 -12.51 7.01
CA PRO A 164 -21.77 -12.33 6.81
C PRO A 164 -22.15 -11.15 5.89
N TYR A 165 -21.34 -10.08 5.89
CA TYR A 165 -21.64 -8.86 5.13
C TYR A 165 -20.53 -8.53 4.14
N LEU A 166 -20.90 -8.15 2.92
CA LEU A 166 -19.99 -7.58 1.93
C LEU A 166 -20.41 -6.16 1.59
N PHE A 167 -19.45 -5.24 1.59
CA PHE A 167 -19.56 -3.94 0.96
C PHE A 167 -18.83 -3.99 -0.38
N VAL A 168 -19.55 -3.71 -1.46
CA VAL A 168 -19.03 -3.71 -2.83
C VAL A 168 -19.14 -2.30 -3.37
N ASP A 169 -18.01 -1.75 -3.79
CA ASP A 169 -17.93 -0.39 -4.33
C ASP A 169 -16.96 -0.34 -5.52
N ALA A 170 -17.11 0.66 -6.38
CA ALA A 170 -16.19 0.94 -7.46
C ALA A 170 -15.90 2.43 -7.54
N THR A 171 -14.66 2.75 -7.88
CA THR A 171 -14.25 4.13 -8.16
C THR A 171 -13.58 4.20 -9.53
N TYR A 172 -13.83 5.28 -10.26
CA TYR A 172 -13.21 5.50 -11.56
C TYR A 172 -11.91 6.27 -11.40
N VAL A 173 -10.85 5.74 -12.00
CA VAL A 173 -9.53 6.37 -12.03
C VAL A 173 -9.03 6.48 -13.46
N ASP A 174 -8.42 7.62 -13.77
CA ASP A 174 -7.83 7.85 -15.08
C ASP A 174 -6.47 7.16 -15.15
N VAL A 175 -6.37 6.17 -16.04
CA VAL A 175 -5.14 5.39 -16.24
C VAL A 175 -4.62 5.57 -17.65
N ARG A 176 -3.31 5.44 -17.82
CA ARG A 176 -2.68 5.44 -19.13
C ARG A 176 -2.61 4.01 -19.67
N HIS A 177 -3.51 3.67 -20.59
CA HIS A 177 -3.54 2.37 -21.24
C HIS A 177 -3.27 2.50 -22.75
N ARG A 178 -2.32 1.72 -23.28
CA ARG A 178 -1.94 1.72 -24.72
C ARG A 178 -1.70 3.13 -25.30
N GLY A 179 -1.05 3.99 -24.52
CA GLY A 179 -0.68 5.35 -24.93
C GLY A 179 -1.78 6.41 -24.80
N ARG A 180 -3.01 6.04 -24.42
CA ARG A 180 -4.14 6.95 -24.18
C ARG A 180 -4.55 6.96 -22.71
N VAL A 181 -5.12 8.07 -22.26
CA VAL A 181 -5.75 8.14 -20.94
C VAL A 181 -7.19 7.62 -21.09
N VAL A 182 -7.53 6.61 -20.30
CA VAL A 182 -8.86 6.00 -20.26
C VAL A 182 -9.32 5.94 -18.81
N SER A 183 -10.62 6.11 -18.59
CA SER A 183 -11.21 5.96 -17.26
C SER A 183 -11.48 4.47 -17.03
N GLN A 184 -10.91 3.89 -15.97
CA GLN A 184 -11.13 2.50 -15.58
C GLN A 184 -11.80 2.42 -14.21
N ALA A 185 -12.67 1.43 -14.05
CA ALA A 185 -13.32 1.13 -12.77
C ALA A 185 -12.39 0.28 -11.91
N VAL A 186 -12.12 0.74 -10.69
CA VAL A 186 -11.45 -0.01 -9.63
C VAL A 186 -12.49 -0.47 -8.64
N ALA A 187 -12.84 -1.75 -8.72
CA ALA A 187 -13.72 -2.40 -7.77
C ALA A 187 -12.96 -2.76 -6.48
N VAL A 188 -13.59 -2.52 -5.35
CA VAL A 188 -13.12 -2.93 -4.02
C VAL A 188 -14.23 -3.68 -3.32
N VAL A 189 -13.91 -4.87 -2.79
CA VAL A 189 -14.84 -5.63 -1.95
C VAL A 189 -14.30 -5.68 -0.52
N THR A 190 -15.08 -5.18 0.42
CA THR A 190 -14.78 -5.21 1.85
C THR A 190 -15.73 -6.19 2.55
N GLY A 191 -15.19 -7.20 3.22
CA GLY A 191 -15.95 -8.10 4.07
C GLY A 191 -16.02 -7.59 5.50
N VAL A 192 -17.15 -7.80 6.17
CA VAL A 192 -17.26 -7.70 7.63
C VAL A 192 -17.31 -9.12 8.16
N SER A 193 -16.34 -9.49 8.97
CA SER A 193 -16.27 -10.81 9.60
C SER A 193 -17.35 -10.99 10.66
N SER A 194 -17.58 -12.22 11.10
CA SER A 194 -18.47 -12.56 12.21
C SER A 194 -18.10 -11.86 13.53
N GLN A 195 -16.85 -11.45 13.69
CA GLN A 195 -16.36 -10.66 14.83
C GLN A 195 -16.54 -9.14 14.64
N GLY A 196 -17.17 -8.70 13.56
CA GLY A 196 -17.38 -7.28 13.25
C GLY A 196 -16.16 -6.57 12.67
N ARG A 197 -15.06 -7.27 12.40
CA ARG A 197 -13.85 -6.69 11.78
C ARG A 197 -14.03 -6.52 10.28
N ARG A 198 -13.70 -5.34 9.75
CA ARG A 198 -13.69 -5.04 8.32
C ARG A 198 -12.36 -5.41 7.69
N GLU A 199 -12.41 -6.08 6.55
CA GLU A 199 -11.22 -6.50 5.79
C GLU A 199 -11.45 -6.31 4.29
N ILE A 200 -10.47 -5.73 3.59
CA ILE A 200 -10.50 -5.69 2.12
C ILE A 200 -10.22 -7.10 1.61
N LEU A 201 -11.18 -7.70 0.91
CA LEU A 201 -11.07 -9.07 0.39
C LEU A 201 -10.42 -9.12 -0.99
N THR A 202 -10.75 -8.15 -1.85
CA THR A 202 -10.17 -8.03 -3.19
C THR A 202 -10.24 -6.61 -3.72
N MET A 203 -9.39 -6.33 -4.70
CA MET A 203 -9.42 -5.16 -5.57
C MET A 203 -9.26 -5.65 -7.01
N SER A 204 -10.03 -5.11 -7.95
CA SER A 204 -9.96 -5.49 -9.36
C SER A 204 -10.14 -4.27 -10.24
N VAL A 205 -9.40 -4.21 -11.34
CA VAL A 205 -9.49 -3.13 -12.32
C VAL A 205 -10.20 -3.66 -13.56
N GLY A 206 -11.16 -2.90 -14.08
CA GLY A 206 -11.91 -3.24 -15.28
C GLY A 206 -12.25 -2.02 -16.12
N ASP A 207 -12.57 -2.23 -17.39
CA ASP A 207 -12.92 -1.14 -18.31
C ASP A 207 -14.29 -0.53 -18.01
N ALA A 208 -15.22 -1.33 -17.48
CA ALA A 208 -16.55 -0.91 -17.08
C ALA A 208 -17.13 -1.82 -16.01
N GLU A 209 -18.10 -1.32 -15.26
CA GLU A 209 -18.86 -2.06 -14.24
C GLU A 209 -19.89 -3.05 -14.84
N SER A 210 -19.47 -3.84 -15.84
CA SER A 210 -20.36 -4.82 -16.48
C SER A 210 -20.76 -5.96 -15.53
N THR A 211 -21.85 -6.66 -15.85
CA THR A 211 -22.24 -7.87 -15.12
C THR A 211 -21.12 -8.91 -15.13
N ASP A 212 -20.42 -9.07 -16.25
CA ASP A 212 -19.32 -10.03 -16.39
C ASP A 212 -18.14 -9.67 -15.48
N PHE A 213 -17.78 -8.38 -15.43
CA PHE A 213 -16.75 -7.88 -14.53
C PHE A 213 -17.07 -8.19 -13.06
N TRP A 214 -18.27 -7.84 -12.61
CA TRP A 214 -18.70 -8.12 -11.24
C TRP A 214 -18.81 -9.63 -10.95
N THR A 215 -19.24 -10.41 -11.94
CA THR A 215 -19.30 -11.88 -11.84
C THR A 215 -17.90 -12.45 -11.65
N GLN A 216 -16.90 -11.97 -12.39
CA GLN A 216 -15.51 -12.40 -12.23
C GLN A 216 -14.95 -12.03 -10.85
N VAL A 217 -15.21 -10.80 -10.39
CA VAL A 217 -14.78 -10.33 -9.05
C VAL A 217 -15.34 -11.23 -7.95
N LEU A 218 -16.65 -11.46 -7.94
CA LEU A 218 -17.31 -12.29 -6.91
C LEU A 218 -16.91 -13.77 -7.03
N ARG A 219 -16.73 -14.28 -8.25
CA ARG A 219 -16.27 -15.65 -8.49
C ARG A 219 -14.87 -15.88 -7.92
N GLY A 220 -13.94 -14.95 -8.14
CA GLY A 220 -12.59 -15.05 -7.59
C GLY A 220 -12.58 -15.11 -6.05
N LEU A 221 -13.49 -14.39 -5.39
CA LEU A 221 -13.65 -14.50 -3.93
C LEU A 221 -14.12 -15.90 -3.51
N ARG A 222 -15.07 -16.49 -4.23
CA ARG A 222 -15.55 -17.86 -3.95
C ARG A 222 -14.48 -18.92 -4.15
N GLU A 223 -13.70 -18.81 -5.24
CA GLU A 223 -12.58 -19.71 -5.52
C GLU A 223 -11.51 -19.66 -4.42
N ARG A 224 -11.36 -18.50 -3.77
CA ARG A 224 -10.47 -18.31 -2.61
C ARG A 224 -11.06 -18.79 -1.28
N GLY A 225 -12.28 -19.32 -1.26
CA GLY A 225 -12.91 -19.90 -0.07
C GLY A 225 -14.00 -19.04 0.59
N LEU A 226 -14.45 -17.95 -0.04
CA LEU A 226 -15.59 -17.19 0.48
C LEU A 226 -16.86 -18.05 0.47
N LYS A 227 -17.40 -18.32 1.66
CA LYS A 227 -18.61 -19.13 1.85
C LYS A 227 -19.87 -18.42 1.35
N VAL A 228 -20.78 -19.20 0.78
CA VAL A 228 -22.12 -18.75 0.37
C VAL A 228 -23.12 -19.24 1.41
N SER A 229 -24.03 -18.36 1.83
CA SER A 229 -25.08 -18.77 2.77
C SER A 229 -26.05 -19.72 2.06
N THR A 230 -26.38 -20.82 2.72
CA THR A 230 -27.32 -21.85 2.25
C THR A 230 -28.28 -22.23 3.38
N GLU A 231 -29.34 -22.97 3.06
CA GLU A 231 -30.29 -23.44 4.09
C GLU A 231 -29.62 -24.36 5.14
N THR A 232 -28.61 -25.12 4.74
CA THR A 232 -27.90 -26.08 5.60
C THR A 232 -26.62 -25.52 6.23
N ASP A 233 -26.02 -24.50 5.62
CA ASP A 233 -24.87 -23.77 6.15
C ASP A 233 -25.15 -22.26 6.05
N PRO A 234 -25.70 -21.63 7.11
CA PRO A 234 -25.98 -20.20 7.13
C PRO A 234 -24.72 -19.35 7.31
N GLU A 235 -23.56 -19.97 7.61
CA GLU A 235 -22.28 -19.28 7.84
C GLU A 235 -21.59 -18.90 6.51
N GLY A 236 -22.34 -18.29 5.60
CA GLY A 236 -21.81 -17.65 4.40
C GLY A 236 -22.30 -16.21 4.25
N VAL A 237 -22.03 -15.59 3.10
CA VAL A 237 -22.47 -14.21 2.86
C VAL A 237 -24.00 -14.14 2.93
N ALA A 238 -24.51 -13.35 3.88
CA ALA A 238 -25.94 -13.15 4.11
C ALA A 238 -26.46 -11.88 3.46
N LEU A 239 -25.62 -10.84 3.32
CA LEU A 239 -26.02 -9.56 2.75
C LEU A 239 -24.89 -8.89 1.99
N VAL A 240 -25.19 -8.48 0.75
CA VAL A 240 -24.32 -7.63 -0.07
C VAL A 240 -24.88 -6.21 -0.12
N ILE A 241 -24.02 -5.24 0.18
CA ILE A 241 -24.33 -3.82 0.25
C ILE A 241 -23.52 -3.10 -0.83
N SER A 242 -24.20 -2.49 -1.80
CA SER A 242 -23.55 -1.79 -2.92
C SER A 242 -24.38 -0.60 -3.41
N ASP A 243 -23.88 0.21 -4.35
CA ASP A 243 -24.78 1.08 -5.10
C ASP A 243 -25.76 0.27 -5.97
N ALA A 244 -26.81 0.92 -6.47
CA ALA A 244 -27.88 0.33 -7.27
C ALA A 244 -27.47 -0.01 -8.72
N HIS A 245 -26.21 -0.40 -8.94
CA HIS A 245 -25.72 -0.81 -10.25
C HIS A 245 -26.32 -2.17 -10.65
N SER A 246 -26.91 -2.25 -11.84
CA SER A 246 -27.61 -3.46 -12.31
C SER A 246 -26.67 -4.67 -12.44
N GLY A 247 -25.43 -4.44 -12.90
CA GLY A 247 -24.40 -5.48 -13.02
C GLY A 247 -24.06 -6.14 -11.68
N ILE A 248 -24.01 -5.37 -10.58
CA ILE A 248 -23.75 -5.92 -9.24
C ILE A 248 -24.91 -6.80 -8.81
N LYS A 249 -26.15 -6.33 -8.94
CA LYS A 249 -27.33 -7.12 -8.52
C LYS A 249 -27.41 -8.45 -9.26
N ALA A 250 -27.15 -8.44 -10.58
CA ALA A 250 -27.14 -9.63 -11.40
C ALA A 250 -26.03 -10.60 -10.97
N ALA A 251 -24.81 -10.10 -10.75
CA ALA A 251 -23.67 -10.90 -10.31
C ALA A 251 -23.87 -11.50 -8.91
N VAL A 252 -24.42 -10.74 -7.96
CA VAL A 252 -24.74 -11.23 -6.61
C VAL A 252 -25.74 -12.37 -6.68
N LYS A 253 -26.83 -12.20 -7.44
CA LYS A 253 -27.85 -13.25 -7.61
C LYS A 253 -27.27 -14.53 -8.23
N ALA A 254 -26.32 -14.39 -9.15
CA ALA A 254 -25.70 -15.52 -9.85
C ALA A 254 -24.64 -16.26 -8.99
N ILE A 255 -23.82 -15.51 -8.26
CA ILE A 255 -22.61 -16.06 -7.60
C ILE A 255 -22.84 -16.35 -6.12
N LEU A 256 -23.72 -15.61 -5.45
CA LEU A 256 -24.04 -15.73 -4.03
C LEU A 256 -25.55 -16.03 -3.83
N PRO A 257 -26.07 -17.15 -4.37
CA PRO A 257 -27.48 -17.52 -4.21
C PRO A 257 -27.77 -17.85 -2.74
N GLY A 258 -28.35 -16.91 -2.00
CA GLY A 258 -28.57 -16.98 -0.55
C GLY A 258 -28.26 -15.66 0.15
N ALA A 259 -27.43 -14.82 -0.46
CA ALA A 259 -27.22 -13.47 0.01
C ALA A 259 -28.37 -12.54 -0.43
N GLY A 260 -28.90 -11.76 0.52
CA GLY A 260 -29.72 -10.60 0.20
C GLY A 260 -28.89 -9.50 -0.48
N TRP A 261 -29.56 -8.59 -1.17
CA TRP A 261 -28.96 -7.36 -1.68
C TRP A 261 -29.63 -6.14 -1.08
N GLN A 262 -28.84 -5.20 -0.57
CA GLN A 262 -29.31 -3.91 -0.07
C GLN A 262 -28.55 -2.77 -0.75
N ARG A 263 -29.28 -1.73 -1.14
CA ARG A 263 -28.65 -0.48 -1.58
C ARG A 263 -27.90 0.18 -0.41
N CYS A 264 -26.67 0.60 -0.67
CA CYS A 264 -25.87 1.36 0.27
C CYS A 264 -26.56 2.68 0.62
N ARG A 265 -26.80 2.91 1.92
CA ARG A 265 -27.47 4.12 2.43
C ARG A 265 -26.65 5.38 2.15
N VAL A 266 -25.31 5.27 2.18
CA VAL A 266 -24.38 6.37 1.89
C VAL A 266 -24.47 6.78 0.41
N HIS A 267 -24.44 5.82 -0.51
CA HIS A 267 -24.64 6.09 -1.93
C HIS A 267 -26.03 6.64 -2.22
N PHE A 268 -27.07 6.10 -1.58
CA PHE A 268 -28.42 6.64 -1.70
C PHE A 268 -28.50 8.12 -1.31
N ALA A 269 -27.98 8.48 -0.12
CA ALA A 269 -27.95 9.85 0.35
C ALA A 269 -27.13 10.76 -0.58
N ARG A 270 -25.95 10.30 -1.03
CA ARG A 270 -25.12 11.03 -2.00
C ARG A 270 -25.90 11.30 -3.30
N ASN A 271 -26.57 10.29 -3.86
CA ASN A 271 -27.32 10.43 -5.10
C ASN A 271 -28.50 11.41 -4.95
N VAL A 272 -29.12 11.47 -3.76
CA VAL A 272 -30.14 12.49 -3.45
C VAL A 272 -29.53 13.89 -3.38
N THR A 273 -28.45 14.07 -2.60
CA THR A 273 -27.80 15.38 -2.44
C THR A 273 -27.24 15.95 -3.75
N GLN A 274 -26.69 15.10 -4.63
CA GLN A 274 -26.19 15.51 -5.94
C GLN A 274 -27.28 16.15 -6.82
N ARG A 275 -28.54 15.71 -6.69
CA ARG A 275 -29.66 16.30 -7.44
C ARG A 275 -30.19 17.60 -6.85
N LEU A 276 -30.00 17.81 -5.55
CA LEU A 276 -30.53 18.96 -4.81
C LEU A 276 -29.56 20.15 -4.75
N GLY A 277 -28.27 19.91 -4.96
CA GLY A 277 -27.22 20.91 -4.76
C GLY A 277 -26.88 21.15 -3.29
N SER A 278 -25.81 21.91 -3.05
CA SER A 278 -25.23 22.10 -1.71
C SER A 278 -26.17 22.81 -0.72
N ALA A 279 -26.99 23.76 -1.19
CA ALA A 279 -27.86 24.58 -0.37
C ALA A 279 -28.87 23.78 0.47
N HIS A 280 -29.39 22.66 -0.08
CA HIS A 280 -30.42 21.84 0.58
C HIS A 280 -29.89 20.51 1.10
N SER A 281 -28.60 20.20 0.90
CA SER A 281 -28.02 18.90 1.23
C SER A 281 -28.05 18.58 2.73
N LYS A 282 -27.74 19.57 3.59
CA LYS A 282 -27.70 19.38 5.05
C LYS A 282 -29.06 19.04 5.66
N PRO A 283 -30.14 19.81 5.45
CA PRO A 283 -31.45 19.47 6.01
C PRO A 283 -32.01 18.16 5.45
N VAL A 284 -31.81 17.86 4.15
CA VAL A 284 -32.30 16.61 3.57
C VAL A 284 -31.54 15.40 4.09
N ASN A 285 -30.22 15.48 4.30
CA ASN A 285 -29.48 14.38 4.93
C ASN A 285 -29.93 14.08 6.36
N ALA A 286 -30.36 15.10 7.12
CA ALA A 286 -30.94 14.89 8.45
C ALA A 286 -32.25 14.09 8.36
N LEU A 287 -33.13 14.43 7.42
CA LEU A 287 -34.38 13.69 7.16
C LEU A 287 -34.11 12.25 6.67
N ILE A 288 -33.14 12.04 5.79
CA ILE A 288 -32.76 10.69 5.36
C ILE A 288 -32.26 9.86 6.56
N SER A 289 -31.52 10.49 7.48
CA SER A 289 -31.03 9.82 8.68
C SER A 289 -32.17 9.37 9.59
N THR A 290 -33.25 10.15 9.72
CA THR A 290 -34.42 9.76 10.52
C THR A 290 -35.16 8.57 9.93
N ILE A 291 -35.28 8.49 8.59
CA ILE A 291 -35.88 7.33 7.89
C ILE A 291 -35.16 6.04 8.28
N PHE A 292 -33.82 6.07 8.30
CA PHE A 292 -33.02 4.88 8.62
C PHE A 292 -32.86 4.58 10.12
N ALA A 293 -33.30 5.49 10.99
CA ALA A 293 -33.33 5.33 12.43
C ALA A 293 -34.66 4.76 12.95
N GLN A 294 -35.67 4.62 12.08
CA GLN A 294 -36.95 4.01 12.45
C GLN A 294 -36.76 2.56 12.89
N THR A 295 -37.30 2.23 14.07
CA THR A 295 -37.21 0.89 14.69
C THR A 295 -38.35 -0.04 14.29
N GLU A 296 -39.41 0.51 13.70
CA GLU A 296 -40.59 -0.22 13.25
C GLU A 296 -40.86 0.06 11.78
N TYR A 297 -41.20 -1.00 11.04
CA TYR A 297 -41.66 -0.89 9.66
C TYR A 297 -43.19 -0.73 9.64
N SER A 298 -43.71 0.38 10.19
CA SER A 298 -45.12 0.72 10.03
C SER A 298 -45.30 1.43 8.69
N LEU A 299 -45.85 0.75 7.69
CA LEU A 299 -46.33 1.36 6.45
C LEU A 299 -47.52 2.29 6.77
N ARG A 300 -47.28 3.49 7.31
CA ARG A 300 -48.21 4.61 7.20
C ARG A 300 -47.61 5.60 6.22
N TRP A 301 -48.04 5.48 4.97
CA TRP A 301 -47.85 6.54 4.00
C TRP A 301 -48.98 7.56 4.24
N ASP A 302 -48.77 8.48 5.18
CA ASP A 302 -49.62 9.67 5.27
C ASP A 302 -49.07 10.68 4.25
N PRO A 303 -49.79 11.01 3.16
CA PRO A 303 -49.35 12.04 2.25
C PRO A 303 -49.16 13.35 3.02
N PRO A 304 -48.07 14.11 2.80
CA PRO A 304 -47.95 15.41 3.41
C PRO A 304 -49.11 16.29 2.93
N ILE A 305 -49.91 16.72 3.91
CA ILE A 305 -50.74 17.93 3.97
C ILE A 305 -50.92 18.56 2.59
N ALA A 306 -52.15 18.43 2.06
CA ALA A 306 -52.62 19.23 0.94
C ALA A 306 -52.24 20.70 1.17
N CYS A 307 -51.26 21.20 0.41
CA CYS A 307 -51.18 22.62 0.16
C CYS A 307 -52.47 23.00 -0.56
N ALA A 308 -53.38 23.63 0.18
CA ALA A 308 -54.55 24.26 -0.37
C ALA A 308 -54.13 25.22 -1.49
N GLY A 309 -54.76 25.07 -2.66
CA GLY A 309 -54.75 26.10 -3.72
C GLY A 309 -53.78 25.87 -4.87
N ALA A 310 -54.06 24.88 -5.72
CA ALA A 310 -53.71 24.95 -7.14
C ALA A 310 -54.64 24.03 -7.94
N THR A 311 -55.80 24.56 -8.33
CA THR A 311 -56.67 23.97 -9.34
C THR A 311 -55.92 23.98 -10.67
N LEU A 312 -55.33 22.85 -11.06
CA LEU A 312 -54.85 22.65 -12.42
C LEU A 312 -56.02 22.13 -13.26
N LEU A 313 -56.68 23.05 -13.97
CA LEU A 313 -57.58 22.73 -15.08
C LEU A 313 -56.77 22.05 -16.18
N ILE A 314 -57.12 20.80 -16.51
CA ILE A 314 -56.72 20.15 -17.75
C ILE A 314 -57.95 20.18 -18.67
N PRO A 315 -57.94 20.92 -19.79
CA PRO A 315 -58.96 20.76 -20.81
C PRO A 315 -58.54 19.69 -21.84
N GLY A 316 -59.49 18.82 -22.21
CA GLY A 316 -59.53 18.07 -23.47
C GLY A 316 -58.65 16.84 -23.58
#